data_AF-A0A7Y5NDG5-F1
#
_entry.id   AF-A0A7Y5NDG5-F1
#
_cell.length_a   1.000
_cell.length_b   1.000
_cell.length_c   1.000
_cell.angle_alpha   90.00
_cell.angle_beta   90.00
_cell.angle_gamma   90.00
#
_symmetry.space_group_name_H-M   'P 1'
#
loop_
_entity.id
_entity.type
_entity.pdbx_description
1 polymer ?
#
loop_
_entity_poly.entity_id
_entity_poly.type
_entity_poly.pdbx_seq_one_letter_code
_entity_poly.pdbx_strand_id
1 'polypeptide(L)'
;MPNQAFPPVPPTPREYWEDNDWANTHIAEIAAAYPNLWVAVVDKQVVASGKIISDVRKAAETKTGKTHFPVVFAERGYTCLHGSISIFKPGLIWSFYRKAFIFD
;
A
#
# COMPACT_ATOMS: atom_id res chain seq x y z
N MET A 1 35.51 -4.48 -14.32
CA MET A 1 34.68 -5.17 -13.31
C MET A 1 34.35 -6.54 -13.86
N PRO A 2 34.58 -7.65 -13.14
CA PRO A 2 34.12 -8.95 -13.62
C PRO A 2 32.61 -8.91 -13.87
N ASN A 3 32.17 -9.54 -14.96
CA ASN A 3 30.76 -9.67 -15.31
C ASN A 3 30.08 -10.58 -14.26
N GLN A 4 29.59 -9.99 -13.17
CA GLN A 4 28.96 -10.74 -12.10
C GLN A 4 27.56 -11.14 -12.55
N ALA A 5 27.40 -12.41 -12.92
CA ALA A 5 26.08 -12.99 -13.18
C ALA A 5 25.24 -12.87 -11.90
N PHE A 6 24.16 -12.09 -11.96
CA PHE A 6 23.20 -12.08 -10.87
C PHE A 6 22.54 -13.46 -10.78
N PRO A 7 22.42 -14.05 -9.58
CA PRO A 7 21.68 -15.29 -9.43
C PRO A 7 20.24 -15.10 -9.95
N PRO A 8 19.62 -16.14 -10.53
CA PRO A 8 18.23 -16.05 -10.96
C PRO A 8 17.35 -15.68 -9.77
N VAL A 9 16.54 -14.64 -9.93
CA VAL A 9 15.60 -14.19 -8.91
C VAL A 9 14.61 -15.34 -8.65
N PRO A 10 14.39 -15.78 -7.40
CA PRO A 10 13.38 -16.78 -7.12
C PRO A 10 12.02 -16.31 -7.63
N PRO A 11 11.19 -17.21 -8.20
CA PRO A 11 9.90 -16.82 -8.75
C PRO A 11 9.05 -16.19 -7.65
N THR A 12 8.60 -14.96 -7.88
CA THR A 12 7.64 -14.32 -6.98
C THR A 12 6.32 -15.11 -7.01
N PRO A 13 5.75 -15.47 -5.85
CA PRO A 13 4.47 -16.18 -5.80
C PRO A 13 3.38 -15.41 -6.55
N ARG A 14 2.42 -16.12 -7.15
CA ARG A 14 1.34 -15.47 -7.91
C ARG A 14 0.49 -14.58 -7.01
N GLU A 15 0.30 -15.02 -5.76
CA GLU A 15 -0.44 -14.33 -4.72
C GLU A 15 0.13 -12.93 -4.44
N TYR A 16 1.45 -12.78 -4.54
CA TYR A 16 2.09 -11.48 -4.41
C TYR A 16 1.61 -10.49 -5.48
N TRP A 17 1.46 -10.95 -6.72
CA TRP A 17 1.00 -10.11 -7.83
C TRP A 17 -0.49 -9.78 -7.71
N GLU A 18 -1.31 -10.72 -7.22
CA GLU A 18 -2.73 -10.48 -6.97
C GLU A 18 -2.95 -9.46 -5.84
N ASP A 19 -2.17 -9.55 -4.76
CA ASP A 19 -2.19 -8.57 -3.67
C ASP A 19 -1.65 -7.21 -4.13
N ASN A 20 -0.66 -7.20 -5.03
CA ASN A 20 -0.11 -5.96 -5.58
C ASN A 20 -1.10 -5.23 -6.49
N ASP A 21 -1.77 -5.96 -7.37
CA ASP A 21 -2.80 -5.43 -8.26
C ASP A 21 -4.00 -4.86 -7.46
N TRP A 22 -4.41 -5.58 -6.41
CA TRP A 22 -5.42 -5.09 -5.49
C TRP A 22 -4.98 -3.82 -4.77
N ALA A 23 -3.76 -3.79 -4.23
CA ALA A 23 -3.24 -2.61 -3.53
C ALA A 23 -3.14 -1.38 -4.45
N ASN A 24 -2.79 -1.58 -5.74
CA ASN A 24 -2.77 -0.52 -6.74
C ASN A 24 -4.18 0.00 -7.06
N THR A 25 -5.15 -0.90 -7.22
CA THR A 25 -6.56 -0.54 -7.47
C THR A 25 -7.14 0.26 -6.31
N HIS A 26 -6.78 -0.07 -5.07
CA HIS A 26 -7.27 0.56 -3.85
C HIS A 26 -6.34 1.63 -3.26
N ILE A 27 -5.29 2.04 -3.98
CA ILE A 27 -4.24 2.91 -3.42
C ILE A 27 -4.80 4.26 -2.94
N ALA A 28 -5.83 4.79 -3.60
CA ALA A 28 -6.47 6.04 -3.21
C ALA A 28 -7.17 5.94 -1.85
N GLU A 29 -7.85 4.81 -1.58
CA GLU A 29 -8.50 4.52 -0.31
C GLU A 29 -7.46 4.32 0.80
N ILE A 30 -6.40 3.57 0.48
CA ILE A 30 -5.28 3.32 1.39
C ILE A 30 -4.56 4.63 1.74
N ALA A 31 -4.30 5.51 0.77
CA ALA A 31 -3.67 6.82 0.99
C ALA A 31 -4.57 7.79 1.77
N ALA A 32 -5.90 7.67 1.64
CA ALA A 32 -6.84 8.42 2.45
C ALA A 32 -6.82 7.97 3.92
N ALA A 33 -6.76 6.66 4.18
CA ALA A 33 -6.77 6.06 5.52
C ALA A 33 -5.41 6.10 6.22
N TYR A 34 -4.31 5.89 5.48
CA TYR A 34 -2.94 5.77 5.98
C TYR A 34 -1.99 6.76 5.28
N PRO A 35 -2.20 8.07 5.40
CA PRO A 35 -1.45 9.05 4.62
C PRO A 35 0.04 9.09 4.99
N ASN A 36 0.91 9.00 3.98
CA ASN A 36 2.37 9.01 4.11
C ASN A 36 2.91 7.89 5.00
N LEU A 37 2.26 6.73 4.96
CA LEU A 37 2.68 5.53 5.68
C LEU A 37 2.98 4.40 4.68
N TRP A 38 3.90 3.54 5.07
CA TRP A 38 4.06 2.22 4.47
C TRP A 38 2.91 1.34 4.90
N VAL A 39 2.33 0.60 3.97
CA VAL A 39 1.18 -0.27 4.19
C VAL A 39 1.51 -1.65 3.64
N ALA A 40 1.48 -2.67 4.48
CA ALA A 40 1.60 -4.07 4.06
C ALA A 40 0.22 -4.62 3.74
N VAL A 41 0.09 -5.22 2.56
CA VAL A 41 -1.13 -5.88 2.09
C VAL A 41 -0.87 -7.37 1.99
N VAL A 42 -1.75 -8.17 2.57
CA VAL A 42 -1.71 -9.63 2.52
C VAL A 42 -3.14 -10.13 2.32
N ASP A 43 -3.35 -11.06 1.38
CA ASP A 43 -4.67 -11.61 1.06
C ASP A 43 -5.70 -10.50 0.78
N LYS A 44 -5.29 -9.49 0.01
CA LYS A 44 -6.10 -8.32 -0.38
C LYS A 44 -6.61 -7.50 0.81
N GLN A 45 -5.86 -7.50 1.93
CA GLN A 45 -6.20 -6.73 3.13
C GLN A 45 -4.99 -6.04 3.73
N VAL A 46 -5.21 -4.86 4.32
CA VAL A 46 -4.18 -4.13 5.06
C VAL A 46 -3.92 -4.78 6.41
N VAL A 47 -2.73 -5.34 6.60
CA VAL A 47 -2.36 -6.07 7.84
C VAL A 47 -1.48 -5.25 8.79
N ALA A 48 -0.70 -4.32 8.24
CA ALA A 48 0.16 -3.44 9.02
C ALA A 48 0.39 -2.11 8.29
N SER A 49 0.60 -1.04 9.06
CA SER A 49 0.93 0.28 8.54
C SER A 49 1.92 1.01 9.45
N GLY A 50 2.82 1.82 8.91
CA GLY A 50 3.82 2.53 9.71
C GLY A 50 4.78 3.40 8.92
N LYS A 51 5.57 4.23 9.61
CA LYS A 51 6.54 5.14 8.98
C LYS A 51 7.81 4.43 8.51
N ILE A 52 8.12 3.28 9.10
CA ILE A 52 9.36 2.53 8.88
C ILE A 52 9.02 1.21 8.22
N ILE A 53 9.52 1.00 6.99
CA ILE A 53 9.23 -0.19 6.19
C ILE A 53 9.64 -1.51 6.87
N SER A 54 10.75 -1.52 7.62
CA SER A 54 11.23 -2.71 8.34
C SER A 54 10.26 -3.14 9.43
N ASP A 55 9.65 -2.19 10.13
CA ASP A 55 8.73 -2.47 11.24
C ASP A 55 7.39 -2.95 10.71
N VAL A 56 6.92 -2.35 9.61
CA VAL A 56 5.71 -2.79 8.91
C VAL A 56 5.88 -4.22 8.38
N ARG A 57 7.05 -4.54 7.82
CA ARG A 57 7.36 -5.91 7.38
C ARG A 57 7.35 -6.89 8.54
N LYS A 58 8.08 -6.60 9.63
CA LYS A 58 8.11 -7.48 10.82
C LYS A 58 6.71 -7.68 11.42
N ALA A 59 5.90 -6.62 11.48
CA ALA A 59 4.54 -6.68 11.98
C ALA A 59 3.64 -7.55 11.09
N ALA A 60 3.76 -7.42 9.77
CA ALA A 60 3.02 -8.25 8.81
C ALA A 60 3.47 -9.73 8.85
N GLU A 61 4.77 -9.99 8.93
CA GLU A 61 5.34 -11.34 9.09
C GLU A 61 4.84 -11.99 10.38
N THR A 62 4.89 -11.26 11.49
CA THR A 62 4.42 -11.75 12.81
C THR A 62 2.93 -12.07 12.79
N LYS A 63 2.11 -11.25 12.12
CA LYS A 63 0.65 -11.43 12.08
C LYS A 63 0.19 -12.53 11.13
N THR A 64 0.85 -12.67 9.99
CA THR A 64 0.37 -13.51 8.89
C THR A 64 1.20 -14.79 8.71
N GLY A 65 2.40 -14.84 9.27
CA GLY A 65 3.37 -15.92 9.03
C GLY A 65 3.91 -15.96 7.60
N LYS A 66 3.50 -15.03 6.72
CA LYS A 66 3.96 -14.96 5.33
C LYS A 66 5.18 -14.05 5.23
N THR A 67 6.10 -14.40 4.33
CA THR A 67 7.34 -13.66 4.07
C THR A 67 7.32 -12.91 2.73
N HIS A 68 6.35 -13.23 1.86
CA HIS A 68 6.22 -12.68 0.51
C HIS A 68 4.89 -11.93 0.42
N PHE A 69 4.95 -10.60 0.48
CA PHE A 69 3.78 -9.73 0.38
C PHE A 69 4.20 -8.33 -0.10
N PRO A 70 3.32 -7.61 -0.82
CA PRO A 70 3.60 -6.24 -1.24
C PRO A 70 3.53 -5.28 -0.05
N VAL A 71 4.49 -4.36 0.00
CA VAL A 71 4.46 -3.20 0.90
C VAL A 71 4.41 -1.96 0.02
N VAL A 72 3.29 -1.26 0.05
CA VAL A 72 3.05 -0.06 -0.75
C VAL A 72 3.25 1.18 0.12
N PHE A 73 3.85 2.22 -0.46
CA PHE A 73 3.91 3.52 0.20
C PHE A 73 2.65 4.30 -0.19
N ALA A 74 1.82 4.58 0.81
CA ALA A 74 0.59 5.33 0.65
C ALA A 74 0.91 6.83 0.59
N GLU A 75 1.50 7.26 -0.52
CA GLU A 75 1.92 8.64 -0.71
C GLU A 75 0.70 9.57 -0.77
N ARG A 76 0.74 10.65 0.02
CA ARG A 76 -0.20 11.76 -0.11
C ARG A 76 0.50 12.94 -0.81
N GLY A 77 1.00 12.67 -2.00
CA GLY A 77 1.59 13.62 -2.94
C GLY A 77 0.65 13.79 -4.12
N TYR A 78 0.46 15.04 -4.56
CA TYR A 78 -0.48 15.43 -5.62
C TYR A 78 -0.57 14.40 -6.75
N THR A 79 -1.80 13.97 -7.03
CA THR A 79 -2.24 13.15 -8.15
C THR A 79 -1.24 13.15 -9.31
N CYS A 80 -0.53 12.04 -9.52
CA CYS A 80 0.00 11.74 -10.84
C CYS A 80 -1.23 11.54 -11.74
N LEU A 81 -1.69 12.62 -12.38
CA LEU A 81 -2.74 12.60 -13.39
C LEU A 81 -2.28 11.69 -14.53
N HIS A 82 -2.64 10.41 -14.49
CA HIS A 82 -2.82 9.66 -15.72
C HIS A 82 -4.18 10.08 -16.29
N GLY A 83 -4.17 11.18 -17.05
CA GLY A 83 -5.36 11.69 -17.73
C GLY A 83 -5.70 13.13 -17.37
N SER A 84 -5.41 14.02 -18.32
CA SER A 84 -6.09 15.30 -18.60
C SER A 84 -6.38 16.25 -17.43
N ILE A 85 -5.65 17.37 -17.42
CA ILE A 85 -6.04 18.60 -16.75
C ILE A 85 -7.51 18.92 -17.04
N SER A 86 -8.34 18.85 -16.01
CA SER A 86 -9.64 19.50 -15.96
C SER A 86 -9.66 20.35 -14.69
N ILE A 87 -9.59 21.66 -14.88
CA ILE A 87 -9.68 22.67 -13.82
C ILE A 87 -11.13 22.62 -13.30
N PHE A 88 -11.34 22.07 -12.10
CA PHE A 88 -12.67 22.01 -11.48
C PHE A 88 -12.82 23.08 -10.38
N LYS A 89 -13.90 23.86 -10.48
CA LYS A 89 -14.30 24.94 -9.57
C LYS A 89 -14.63 24.42 -8.15
N PRO A 90 -14.48 25.25 -7.09
CA PRO A 90 -14.77 24.84 -5.72
C PRO A 90 -16.27 24.94 -5.42
N GLY A 91 -16.84 23.90 -4.80
CA GLY A 91 -18.18 23.97 -4.23
C GLY A 91 -18.76 22.61 -3.88
N LEU A 92 -18.96 22.39 -2.57
CA LEU A 92 -19.84 21.36 -1.96
C LEU A 92 -19.42 19.90 -2.23
N ILE A 93 -19.07 19.09 -1.23
CA ILE A 93 -20.00 18.40 -0.33
C ILE A 93 -19.21 17.87 0.87
N TRP A 94 -19.65 18.23 2.08
CA TRP A 94 -19.27 17.54 3.31
C TRP A 94 -20.24 16.37 3.51
N SER A 95 -19.74 15.15 3.58
CA SER A 95 -20.54 14.02 4.03
C SER A 95 -19.69 12.93 4.70
N PHE A 96 -19.97 12.77 6.00
CA PHE A 96 -20.25 11.50 6.65
C PHE A 96 -19.12 10.61 7.23
N TYR A 97 -19.40 10.26 8.49
CA TYR A 97 -18.93 9.16 9.34
C TYR A 97 -17.55 9.18 10.03
N ARG A 98 -17.58 9.82 11.22
CA ARG A 98 -17.04 9.30 12.49
C ARG A 98 -17.39 7.80 12.67
N LYS A 99 -16.40 6.93 12.80
CA LYS A 99 -16.40 5.85 13.81
C LYS A 99 -14.97 5.36 14.04
N ALA A 100 -14.37 5.88 15.11
CA ALA A 100 -13.11 5.39 15.66
C ALA A 100 -13.36 4.01 16.30
N PHE A 101 -12.53 3.04 15.93
CA PHE A 101 -12.41 1.76 16.61
C PHE A 101 -11.53 1.95 17.84
N ILE A 102 -12.08 1.55 18.99
CA ILE A 102 -11.39 1.35 20.26
C ILE A 102 -10.80 -0.07 20.21
N PHE A 103 -9.53 -0.24 20.61
CA PHE A 103 -8.99 -1.53 21.04
C PHE A 103 -8.70 -1.44 22.54
N ASP A 104 -9.19 -2.46 23.24
CA ASP A 104 -8.89 -2.85 24.62
C ASP A 104 -7.44 -3.35 24.75
#